data_AF-A0A164TUM2-F1
#
_entry.id   AF-A0A164TUM2-F1
#
_cell.length_a   1.000
_cell.length_b   1.000
_cell.length_c   1.000
_cell.angle_alpha   90.00
_cell.angle_beta   90.00
_cell.angle_gamma   90.00
#
_symmetry.space_group_name_H-M   'P 1'
#
loop_
_entity.id
_entity.type
_entity.pdbx_description
1 polymer ?
#
loop_
_entity_poly.entity_id
_entity_poly.type
_entity_poly.pdbx_seq_one_letter_code
_entity_poly.pdbx_strand_id
1 'polypeptide(L)'
;MASHLFLILAFWSLFVSPIVINGYSPKEIIQMCSKTPNPKPCEYFFTNNPNYGPIDNDQDFLKASLKLALDKAMQADQTAKSLGSKCHNKLETAAWDDCLKLYDYTIKRINKTVDPSKKCSQLETQTWLSTALTNLETCRMGFIELGVGNNVLPLMDNNVSYLISNSLAMNKGNLTYKPTYKGKFPTWVSPGDRKLLQASSPGAGANVVVAQDGSGNYKTVAAAVAAAKSGSGRFVIYVKAGTYNENVVISASNIMLVGDGIGKTVITGSRSVDGGSTTFNSATVDGSRVQESYGTTVEGDAFIGRGITFRNTAGGQNHQAVALRSGSDLSVFYQCSFEGYQDTLYVHSERQFYRDCDIYGTVDFIFGNAAVVLQNCNIRPRKPPNGTNTITAQGRTDPNQNTGIVIHNSRISPASELASVQGSVKTYLGRPWKQYSRTIIMKTAIDGFVRPEGWMPWSGNFALDTLFYAEYANTGAGASTANRVTWKGYRVFTSATQASPFTVGNFIAGNSWLPGTNVPFTAGL
;
A
#
# COMPACT_ATOMS: atom_id res chain seq x y z
N MET A 1 90.54 39.88 -10.95
CA MET A 1 89.40 39.30 -11.69
C MET A 1 88.28 39.11 -10.69
N ALA A 2 87.36 40.08 -10.61
CA ALA A 2 86.40 40.21 -9.52
C ALA A 2 84.96 40.05 -10.01
N SER A 3 84.25 39.13 -9.35
CA SER A 3 82.82 39.12 -9.00
C SER A 3 81.80 39.64 -10.03
N HIS A 4 81.07 38.71 -10.66
CA HIS A 4 79.84 39.01 -11.39
C HIS A 4 78.59 38.76 -10.53
N LEU A 5 77.79 39.83 -10.46
CA LEU A 5 76.44 39.99 -9.95
C LEU A 5 75.45 39.15 -10.80
N PHE A 6 74.55 38.37 -10.19
CA PHE A 6 73.41 37.76 -10.90
C PHE A 6 72.08 38.11 -10.23
N LEU A 7 71.16 38.60 -11.08
CA LEU A 7 69.81 39.07 -10.80
C LEU A 7 68.90 37.98 -10.21
N ILE A 8 68.06 38.40 -9.28
CA ILE A 8 66.86 37.68 -8.82
C ILE A 8 65.72 37.98 -9.80
N LEU A 9 65.20 36.96 -10.49
CA LEU A 9 63.93 36.99 -11.21
C LEU A 9 62.93 36.10 -10.47
N ALA A 10 61.91 36.72 -9.88
CA ALA A 10 60.80 36.05 -9.23
C ALA A 10 59.82 35.52 -10.29
N PHE A 11 59.64 34.20 -10.36
CA PHE A 11 58.57 33.56 -11.12
C PHE A 11 57.29 33.53 -10.26
N TRP A 12 56.29 34.30 -10.66
CA TRP A 12 54.89 34.06 -10.27
C TRP A 12 54.34 32.95 -11.15
N SER A 13 54.30 31.72 -10.65
CA SER A 13 53.50 30.64 -11.25
C SER A 13 52.13 30.62 -10.57
N LEU A 14 51.13 31.14 -11.29
CA LEU A 14 49.71 30.91 -11.02
C LEU A 14 49.44 29.39 -11.06
N PHE A 15 49.31 28.77 -9.89
CA PHE A 15 48.70 27.46 -9.76
C PHE A 15 47.20 27.58 -10.04
N VAL A 16 46.80 27.50 -11.31
CA VAL A 16 45.44 27.11 -11.67
C VAL A 16 45.36 25.61 -11.42
N SER A 17 44.87 25.21 -10.24
CA SER A 17 44.46 23.82 -10.04
C SER A 17 43.34 23.51 -11.03
N PRO A 18 43.44 22.45 -11.84
CA PRO A 18 42.29 22.01 -12.62
C PRO A 18 41.24 21.55 -11.61
N ILE A 19 40.09 22.21 -11.63
CA ILE A 19 38.89 21.69 -10.99
C ILE A 19 38.58 20.38 -11.71
N VAL A 20 38.92 19.25 -11.09
CA VAL A 20 38.47 17.93 -11.55
C VAL A 20 36.96 17.92 -11.36
N ILE A 21 36.22 18.13 -12.45
CA ILE A 21 34.77 17.92 -12.47
C ILE A 21 34.58 16.40 -12.40
N ASN A 22 34.22 15.89 -11.22
CA ASN A 22 33.80 14.50 -11.01
C ASN A 22 32.50 14.23 -11.79
N GLY A 23 32.62 13.94 -13.09
CA GLY A 23 31.51 13.57 -13.95
C GLY A 23 31.80 12.27 -14.70
N TYR A 24 30.81 11.38 -14.78
CA TYR A 24 30.87 10.12 -15.53
C TYR A 24 31.00 10.37 -17.03
N SER A 25 31.64 9.44 -17.74
CA SER A 25 31.56 9.48 -19.20
C SER A 25 30.13 9.17 -19.67
N PRO A 26 29.64 9.81 -20.74
CA PRO A 26 28.33 9.48 -21.32
C PRO A 26 28.16 7.99 -21.66
N LYS A 27 29.24 7.29 -22.00
CA LYS A 27 29.22 5.85 -22.29
C LYS A 27 28.89 5.00 -21.06
N GLU A 28 29.42 5.35 -19.89
CA GLU A 28 29.14 4.63 -18.65
C GLU A 28 27.68 4.83 -18.22
N ILE A 29 27.15 6.05 -18.34
CA ILE A 29 25.74 6.34 -18.05
C ILE A 29 24.81 5.50 -18.92
N ILE A 30 25.05 5.48 -20.24
CA ILE A 30 24.25 4.69 -21.19
C ILE A 30 24.30 3.21 -20.83
N GLN A 31 25.50 2.68 -20.55
CA GLN A 31 25.65 1.28 -20.18
C GLN A 31 24.87 0.92 -18.91
N MET A 32 24.94 1.75 -17.86
CA MET A 32 24.22 1.51 -16.60
C MET A 32 22.70 1.63 -16.79
N CYS A 33 22.23 2.69 -17.45
CA CYS A 33 20.80 2.92 -17.70
C CYS A 33 20.17 1.85 -18.61
N SER A 34 20.93 1.28 -19.55
CA SER A 34 20.45 0.21 -20.45
C SER A 34 19.98 -1.06 -19.72
N LYS A 35 20.41 -1.26 -18.47
CA LYS A 35 19.98 -2.39 -17.62
C LYS A 35 18.61 -2.16 -16.96
N THR A 36 18.06 -0.96 -17.06
CA THR A 36 16.79 -0.58 -16.42
C THR A 36 15.60 -0.72 -17.38
N PRO A 37 14.37 -0.95 -16.88
CA PRO A 37 13.18 -1.07 -17.73
C PRO A 37 12.87 0.19 -18.56
N ASN A 38 13.28 1.37 -18.09
CA ASN A 38 13.05 2.65 -18.75
C ASN A 38 14.38 3.40 -18.95
N PRO A 39 15.21 3.02 -19.93
CA PRO A 39 16.57 3.56 -20.08
C PRO A 39 16.56 5.04 -20.47
N LYS A 40 15.61 5.49 -21.31
CA LYS A 40 15.60 6.87 -21.84
C LYS A 40 15.50 7.96 -20.75
N PRO A 41 14.56 7.93 -19.79
CA PRO A 41 14.55 8.91 -18.71
C PRO A 41 15.82 8.86 -17.85
N CYS A 42 16.37 7.67 -17.59
CA CYS A 42 17.61 7.50 -16.84
C CYS A 42 18.78 8.21 -17.54
N GLU A 43 19.00 7.92 -18.82
CA GLU A 43 20.07 8.51 -19.63
C GLU A 43 19.93 10.03 -19.69
N TYR A 44 18.71 10.53 -19.96
CA TYR A 44 18.43 11.95 -20.06
C TYR A 44 18.80 12.70 -18.78
N PHE A 45 18.36 12.23 -17.61
CA PHE A 45 18.58 12.96 -16.37
C PHE A 45 20.01 12.84 -15.85
N PHE A 46 20.65 11.68 -15.96
CA PHE A 46 22.05 11.53 -15.53
C PHE A 46 23.03 12.29 -16.44
N THR A 47 22.73 12.45 -17.73
CA THR A 47 23.56 13.23 -18.66
C THR A 47 23.43 14.73 -18.41
N ASN A 48 22.21 15.22 -18.11
CA ASN A 48 21.95 16.66 -17.95
C ASN A 48 22.14 17.18 -16.52
N ASN A 49 22.20 16.31 -15.50
CA ASN A 49 22.42 16.70 -14.11
C ASN A 49 23.22 15.65 -13.34
N PRO A 50 24.57 15.69 -13.37
CA PRO A 50 25.42 14.64 -12.78
C PRO A 50 25.56 14.72 -11.25
N ASN A 51 24.78 15.55 -10.56
CA ASN A 51 25.02 15.91 -9.15
C ASN A 51 24.48 14.92 -8.10
N TYR A 52 24.43 13.61 -8.40
CA TYR A 52 23.86 12.60 -7.48
C TYR A 52 24.91 11.82 -6.65
N GLY A 53 26.18 12.24 -6.71
CA GLY A 53 27.34 11.65 -6.01
C GLY A 53 28.12 10.66 -6.90
N PRO A 54 29.30 10.16 -6.46
CA PRO A 54 30.16 9.18 -7.16
C PRO A 54 29.43 7.83 -7.36
N ILE A 55 29.68 7.15 -8.49
CA ILE A 55 29.06 5.90 -8.94
C ILE A 55 30.20 4.99 -9.38
N ASP A 56 30.68 4.17 -8.44
CA ASP A 56 31.78 3.24 -8.68
C ASP A 56 31.28 1.80 -8.90
N ASN A 57 30.03 1.52 -8.53
CA ASN A 57 29.41 0.19 -8.59
C ASN A 57 27.88 0.28 -8.68
N ASP A 58 27.22 -0.87 -8.88
CA ASP A 58 25.75 -0.96 -9.00
C ASP A 58 25.00 -0.43 -7.76
N GLN A 59 25.57 -0.55 -6.55
CA GLN A 59 24.94 -0.05 -5.33
C GLN A 59 24.98 1.49 -5.27
N ASP A 60 26.07 2.10 -5.71
CA ASP A 60 26.17 3.56 -5.79
C ASP A 60 25.29 4.10 -6.92
N PHE A 61 25.16 3.37 -8.03
CA PHE A 61 24.20 3.71 -9.09
C PHE A 61 22.76 3.65 -8.61
N LEU A 62 22.39 2.65 -7.80
CA LEU A 62 21.09 2.57 -7.16
C LEU A 62 20.86 3.77 -6.24
N LYS A 63 21.82 4.13 -5.36
CA LYS A 63 21.70 5.30 -4.48
C LYS A 63 21.51 6.59 -5.28
N ALA A 64 22.28 6.78 -6.35
CA ALA A 64 22.16 7.94 -7.22
C ALA A 64 20.79 7.98 -7.91
N SER A 65 20.28 6.83 -8.36
CA SER A 65 18.96 6.71 -8.98
C SER A 65 17.81 7.00 -8.01
N LEU A 66 17.93 6.58 -6.74
CA LEU A 66 16.97 6.89 -5.69
C LEU A 66 16.93 8.40 -5.39
N LYS A 67 18.09 9.06 -5.34
CA LYS A 67 18.17 10.52 -5.16
C LYS A 67 17.57 11.27 -6.35
N LEU A 68 17.85 10.81 -7.57
CA LEU A 68 17.25 11.35 -8.79
C LEU A 68 15.72 11.21 -8.76
N ALA A 69 15.21 10.02 -8.43
CA ALA A 69 13.76 9.79 -8.31
C ALA A 69 13.12 10.71 -7.25
N LEU A 70 13.78 10.92 -6.10
CA LEU A 70 13.32 11.83 -5.07
C LEU A 70 13.26 13.29 -5.56
N ASP A 71 14.35 13.78 -6.16
CA ASP A 71 14.45 15.14 -6.67
C ASP A 71 13.36 15.41 -7.72
N LYS A 72 13.13 14.46 -8.63
CA LYS A 72 12.04 14.58 -9.62
C LYS A 72 10.66 14.48 -8.99
N ALA A 73 10.45 13.65 -7.97
CA ALA A 73 9.20 13.62 -7.23
C ALA A 73 8.92 14.96 -6.52
N MET A 74 9.93 15.61 -5.95
CA MET A 74 9.81 16.94 -5.32
C MET A 74 9.50 18.04 -6.35
N GLN A 75 10.17 18.03 -7.51
CA GLN A 75 9.88 18.96 -8.60
C GLN A 75 8.46 18.77 -9.17
N ALA A 76 8.03 17.51 -9.28
CA ALA A 76 6.68 17.15 -9.70
C ALA A 76 5.61 17.64 -8.70
N ASP A 77 5.84 17.49 -7.39
CA ASP A 77 4.95 17.98 -6.34
C ASP A 77 4.83 19.52 -6.35
N GLN A 78 5.95 20.23 -6.53
CA GLN A 78 5.95 21.70 -6.66
C GLN A 78 5.17 22.15 -7.90
N THR A 79 5.45 21.51 -9.03
CA THR A 79 4.75 21.76 -10.30
C THR A 79 3.28 21.47 -10.11
N ALA A 80 2.94 20.35 -9.44
CA ALA A 80 1.59 20.02 -9.13
C ALA A 80 0.95 21.17 -8.35
N LYS A 81 1.43 21.51 -7.14
CA LYS A 81 0.90 22.60 -6.30
C LYS A 81 0.63 23.91 -7.08
N SER A 82 1.48 24.27 -8.04
CA SER A 82 1.28 25.45 -8.89
C SER A 82 0.07 25.38 -9.85
N LEU A 83 -0.35 24.17 -10.24
CA LEU A 83 -1.48 23.91 -11.13
C LEU A 83 -2.84 23.91 -10.41
N GLY A 84 -2.88 23.91 -9.07
CA GLY A 84 -4.14 23.82 -8.32
C GLY A 84 -5.16 24.92 -8.64
N SER A 85 -4.68 26.13 -8.96
CA SER A 85 -5.51 27.27 -9.40
C SER A 85 -6.18 27.06 -10.76
N LYS A 86 -5.79 26.04 -11.52
CA LYS A 86 -6.36 25.69 -12.83
C LYS A 86 -7.52 24.69 -12.74
N CYS A 87 -7.87 24.19 -11.55
CA CYS A 87 -9.05 23.34 -11.40
C CYS A 87 -10.33 24.16 -11.61
N HIS A 88 -11.20 23.70 -12.50
CA HIS A 88 -12.39 24.41 -12.97
C HIS A 88 -13.68 23.99 -12.24
N ASN A 89 -13.69 22.81 -11.60
CA ASN A 89 -14.88 22.27 -10.96
C ASN A 89 -14.53 21.44 -9.71
N LYS A 90 -15.56 21.11 -8.92
CA LYS A 90 -15.40 20.38 -7.66
C LYS A 90 -14.80 18.97 -7.83
N LEU A 91 -15.06 18.30 -8.95
CA LEU A 91 -14.52 16.97 -9.22
C LEU A 91 -13.02 17.03 -9.54
N GLU A 92 -12.59 18.03 -10.32
CA GLU A 92 -11.18 18.35 -10.54
C GLU A 92 -10.49 18.67 -9.21
N THR A 93 -11.07 19.54 -8.38
CA THR A 93 -10.52 19.85 -7.05
C THR A 93 -10.40 18.61 -6.17
N ALA A 94 -11.39 17.70 -6.18
CA ALA A 94 -11.34 16.47 -5.38
C ALA A 94 -10.22 15.52 -5.82
N ALA A 95 -10.09 15.25 -7.12
CA ALA A 95 -9.00 14.42 -7.66
C ALA A 95 -7.63 15.06 -7.41
N TRP A 96 -7.58 16.39 -7.52
CA TRP A 96 -6.41 17.20 -7.29
C TRP A 96 -5.90 17.14 -5.85
N ASP A 97 -6.78 17.39 -4.88
CA ASP A 97 -6.45 17.35 -3.45
C ASP A 97 -5.92 15.97 -3.04
N ASP A 98 -6.46 14.90 -3.61
CA ASP A 98 -5.95 13.55 -3.39
C ASP A 98 -4.59 13.35 -4.00
N CYS A 99 -4.37 13.86 -5.21
CA CYS A 99 -3.08 13.75 -5.86
C CYS A 99 -1.96 14.45 -5.08
N LEU A 100 -2.21 15.66 -4.54
CA LEU A 100 -1.24 16.36 -3.71
C LEU A 100 -0.82 15.53 -2.48
N LYS A 101 -1.77 14.88 -1.81
CA LYS A 101 -1.48 13.97 -0.68
C LYS A 101 -0.64 12.78 -1.13
N LEU A 102 -0.94 12.22 -2.30
CA LEU A 102 -0.24 11.06 -2.85
C LEU A 102 1.20 11.39 -3.28
N TYR A 103 1.45 12.59 -3.79
CA TYR A 103 2.81 13.09 -4.03
C TYR A 103 3.60 13.25 -2.74
N ASP A 104 3.00 13.87 -1.71
CA ASP A 104 3.62 14.00 -0.40
C ASP A 104 4.02 12.63 0.20
N TYR A 105 3.16 11.61 0.09
CA TYR A 105 3.49 10.24 0.52
C TYR A 105 4.60 9.62 -0.32
N THR A 106 4.58 9.84 -1.63
CA THR A 106 5.61 9.37 -2.56
C THR A 106 6.98 9.92 -2.15
N ILE A 107 7.08 11.23 -1.93
CA ILE A 107 8.30 11.91 -1.50
C ILE A 107 8.80 11.34 -0.17
N LYS A 108 7.91 11.18 0.82
CA LYS A 108 8.29 10.65 2.14
C LYS A 108 8.86 9.24 2.08
N ARG A 109 8.20 8.36 1.33
CA ARG A 109 8.66 6.97 1.17
C ARG A 109 10.00 6.90 0.45
N ILE A 110 10.21 7.67 -0.62
CA ILE A 110 11.50 7.71 -1.31
C ILE A 110 12.57 8.35 -0.42
N ASN A 111 12.26 9.43 0.30
CA ASN A 111 13.20 10.12 1.17
C ASN A 111 13.79 9.20 2.25
N LYS A 112 12.98 8.29 2.82
CA LYS A 112 13.47 7.28 3.76
C LYS A 112 14.53 6.37 3.14
N THR A 113 14.46 6.08 1.84
CA THR A 113 15.44 5.19 1.16
C THR A 113 16.81 5.84 0.95
N VAL A 114 16.89 7.18 0.98
CA VAL A 114 18.13 7.93 0.74
C VAL A 114 18.70 8.59 1.99
N ASP A 115 17.96 8.57 3.10
CA ASP A 115 18.36 9.16 4.37
C ASP A 115 19.57 8.44 4.98
N PRO A 116 20.75 9.08 5.09
CA PRO A 116 21.95 8.44 5.61
C PRO A 116 21.85 8.09 7.10
N SER A 117 20.92 8.71 7.83
CA SER A 117 20.68 8.44 9.26
C SER A 117 19.83 7.18 9.49
N LYS A 118 19.15 6.67 8.46
CA LYS A 118 18.29 5.49 8.54
C LYS A 118 18.84 4.33 7.72
N LYS A 119 19.24 3.25 8.41
CA LYS A 119 19.58 1.99 7.75
C LYS A 119 18.31 1.30 7.28
N CYS A 120 18.07 1.33 5.97
CA CYS A 120 16.93 0.68 5.35
C CYS A 120 17.33 -0.69 4.77
N SER A 121 16.54 -1.71 5.04
CA SER A 121 16.73 -3.03 4.42
C SER A 121 16.28 -3.00 2.94
N GLN A 122 16.83 -3.91 2.14
CA GLN A 122 16.44 -4.07 0.73
C GLN A 122 14.93 -4.29 0.56
N LEU A 123 14.29 -5.02 1.49
CA LEU A 123 12.85 -5.26 1.49
C LEU A 123 12.05 -3.99 1.78
N GLU A 124 12.48 -3.17 2.74
CA GLU A 124 11.83 -1.88 3.05
C GLU A 124 11.94 -0.94 1.86
N THR A 125 13.14 -0.81 1.27
CA THR A 125 13.34 -0.03 0.04
C THR A 125 12.40 -0.51 -1.08
N GLN A 126 12.30 -1.83 -1.30
CA GLN A 126 11.40 -2.37 -2.33
C GLN A 126 9.93 -2.05 -2.03
N THR A 127 9.52 -2.13 -0.76
CA THR A 127 8.13 -1.88 -0.32
C THR A 127 7.78 -0.40 -0.50
N TRP A 128 8.63 0.50 -0.04
CA TRP A 128 8.40 1.95 -0.12
C TRP A 128 8.44 2.47 -1.55
N LEU A 129 9.31 1.95 -2.41
CA LEU A 129 9.28 2.24 -3.84
C LEU A 129 8.01 1.68 -4.50
N SER A 130 7.54 0.50 -4.07
CA SER A 130 6.28 -0.07 -4.57
C SER A 130 5.09 0.80 -4.18
N THR A 131 5.08 1.34 -2.96
CA THR A 131 4.08 2.33 -2.50
C THR A 131 4.18 3.63 -3.28
N ALA A 132 5.38 4.19 -3.47
CA ALA A 132 5.59 5.41 -4.22
C ALA A 132 4.97 5.31 -5.63
N LEU A 133 5.22 4.21 -6.35
CA LEU A 133 4.61 3.98 -7.66
C LEU A 133 3.09 3.80 -7.59
N THR A 134 2.58 3.13 -6.54
CA THR A 134 1.14 2.94 -6.31
C THR A 134 0.43 4.27 -6.06
N ASN A 135 1.06 5.19 -5.33
CA ASN A 135 0.51 6.50 -5.04
C ASN A 135 0.35 7.33 -6.32
N LEU A 136 1.37 7.34 -7.18
CA LEU A 136 1.33 8.06 -8.46
C LEU A 136 0.25 7.49 -9.39
N GLU A 137 0.10 6.17 -9.45
CA GLU A 137 -0.98 5.55 -10.22
C GLU A 137 -2.37 5.89 -9.64
N THR A 138 -2.50 5.93 -8.31
CA THR A 138 -3.76 6.29 -7.66
C THR A 138 -4.14 7.74 -7.92
N CYS A 139 -3.15 8.66 -7.93
CA CYS A 139 -3.36 10.04 -8.32
C CYS A 139 -3.93 10.09 -9.75
N ARG A 140 -3.26 9.42 -10.70
CA ARG A 140 -3.70 9.38 -12.10
C ARG A 140 -5.12 8.81 -12.25
N MET A 141 -5.42 7.75 -11.50
CA MET A 141 -6.74 7.10 -11.52
C MET A 141 -7.85 8.02 -11.01
N GLY A 142 -7.62 8.83 -9.99
CA GLY A 142 -8.63 9.77 -9.47
C GLY A 142 -9.16 10.73 -10.55
N PHE A 143 -8.28 11.22 -11.44
CA PHE A 143 -8.70 12.06 -12.56
C PHE A 143 -9.49 11.29 -13.63
N ILE A 144 -9.12 10.03 -13.88
CA ILE A 144 -9.80 9.18 -14.87
C ILE A 144 -11.19 8.78 -14.38
N GLU A 145 -11.30 8.39 -13.11
CA GLU A 145 -12.57 7.99 -12.46
C GLU A 145 -13.61 9.09 -12.51
N LEU A 146 -13.20 10.35 -12.29
CA LEU A 146 -14.10 11.50 -12.31
C LEU A 146 -14.26 12.14 -13.71
N GLY A 147 -13.62 11.58 -14.75
CA GLY A 147 -13.75 12.06 -16.13
C GLY A 147 -13.06 13.40 -16.42
N VAL A 148 -12.08 13.80 -15.62
CA VAL A 148 -11.45 15.15 -15.64
C VAL A 148 -10.06 15.20 -16.29
N GLY A 149 -9.71 14.17 -17.07
CA GLY A 149 -8.33 13.90 -17.50
C GLY A 149 -7.73 14.82 -18.57
N ASN A 150 -8.52 15.59 -19.32
CA ASN A 150 -8.02 16.22 -20.56
C ASN A 150 -7.15 17.48 -20.34
N ASN A 151 -7.32 18.18 -19.22
CA ASN A 151 -6.63 19.47 -18.99
C ASN A 151 -5.44 19.35 -18.04
N VAL A 152 -5.55 18.52 -17.00
CA VAL A 152 -4.58 18.47 -15.89
C VAL A 152 -3.59 17.31 -16.04
N LEU A 153 -4.03 16.12 -16.44
CA LEU A 153 -3.15 14.93 -16.51
C LEU A 153 -1.94 15.10 -17.44
N PRO A 154 -2.06 15.67 -18.67
CA PRO A 154 -0.89 15.88 -19.53
C PRO A 154 0.16 16.82 -18.91
N LEU A 155 -0.29 17.77 -18.08
CA LEU A 155 0.59 18.70 -17.37
C LEU A 155 1.32 18.05 -16.18
N MET A 156 0.92 16.83 -15.81
CA MET A 156 1.50 16.05 -14.72
C MET A 156 2.40 14.91 -15.20
N ASP A 157 2.60 14.75 -16.51
CA ASP A 157 3.56 13.77 -17.02
C ASP A 157 5.00 14.25 -16.80
N ASN A 158 5.71 13.59 -15.90
CA ASN A 158 6.97 14.08 -15.33
C ASN A 158 8.06 12.99 -15.19
N ASN A 159 7.87 11.83 -15.81
CA ASN A 159 8.79 10.68 -15.76
C ASN A 159 9.08 10.07 -14.38
N VAL A 160 8.50 10.59 -13.27
CA VAL A 160 8.80 10.11 -11.91
C VAL A 160 8.49 8.62 -11.76
N SER A 161 7.35 8.16 -12.29
CA SER A 161 6.97 6.75 -12.29
C SER A 161 8.01 5.84 -12.97
N TYR A 162 8.61 6.29 -14.09
CA TYR A 162 9.64 5.54 -14.80
C TYR A 162 10.95 5.46 -14.00
N LEU A 163 11.33 6.54 -13.31
CA LEU A 163 12.52 6.57 -12.45
C LEU A 163 12.36 5.68 -11.21
N ILE A 164 11.16 5.66 -10.61
CA ILE A 164 10.83 4.73 -9.53
C ILE A 164 10.85 3.28 -10.03
N SER A 165 10.27 3.00 -11.20
CA SER A 165 10.31 1.67 -11.85
C SER A 165 11.74 1.18 -12.11
N ASN A 166 12.63 2.05 -12.57
CA ASN A 166 14.05 1.73 -12.71
C ASN A 166 14.68 1.37 -11.36
N SER A 167 14.42 2.17 -10.33
CA SER A 167 14.94 1.94 -8.98
C SER A 167 14.41 0.63 -8.38
N LEU A 168 13.15 0.27 -8.63
CA LEU A 168 12.56 -1.03 -8.26
C LEU A 168 13.27 -2.20 -8.94
N ALA A 169 13.60 -2.07 -10.23
CA ALA A 169 14.29 -3.12 -10.98
C ALA A 169 15.74 -3.30 -10.49
N MET A 170 16.44 -2.22 -10.16
CA MET A 170 17.82 -2.25 -9.64
C MET A 170 17.90 -2.78 -8.22
N ASN A 171 16.95 -2.42 -7.35
CA ASN A 171 16.89 -2.92 -5.98
C ASN A 171 16.39 -4.38 -5.89
N LYS A 172 15.95 -4.97 -7.01
CA LYS A 172 15.42 -6.33 -7.07
C LYS A 172 16.52 -7.35 -6.76
N GLY A 173 16.46 -7.96 -5.57
CA GLY A 173 17.35 -9.03 -5.14
C GLY A 173 16.61 -10.13 -4.38
N ASN A 174 17.33 -10.90 -3.57
CA ASN A 174 16.70 -11.93 -2.75
C ASN A 174 15.97 -11.29 -1.57
N LEU A 175 14.69 -10.94 -1.78
CA LEU A 175 13.81 -10.33 -0.78
C LEU A 175 13.46 -11.29 0.37
N THR A 176 13.99 -12.52 0.41
CA THR A 176 13.81 -13.42 1.56
C THR A 176 14.38 -12.78 2.81
N TYR A 177 13.49 -12.42 3.71
CA TYR A 177 13.86 -12.01 5.05
C TYR A 177 14.43 -13.23 5.80
N LYS A 178 15.74 -13.25 6.06
CA LYS A 178 16.33 -14.17 7.03
C LYS A 178 16.11 -13.57 8.43
N PRO A 179 15.32 -14.19 9.31
CA PRO A 179 15.14 -13.67 10.66
C PRO A 179 16.49 -13.62 11.39
N THR A 180 16.96 -12.41 11.68
CA THR A 180 18.13 -12.17 12.54
C THR A 180 17.77 -12.19 14.03
N TYR A 181 16.49 -12.33 14.37
CA TYR A 181 15.99 -12.27 15.75
C TYR A 181 16.19 -13.59 16.50
N LYS A 182 17.26 -13.65 17.30
CA LYS A 182 17.35 -14.56 18.46
C LYS A 182 16.44 -14.04 19.59
N GLY A 183 15.13 -14.23 19.47
CA GLY A 183 14.19 -14.21 20.62
C GLY A 183 13.96 -12.88 21.35
N LYS A 184 14.27 -11.70 20.79
CA LYS A 184 13.90 -10.40 21.36
C LYS A 184 12.85 -9.70 20.49
N PHE A 185 11.75 -9.24 21.10
CA PHE A 185 10.67 -8.50 20.44
C PHE A 185 11.19 -7.21 19.74
N PRO A 186 10.53 -6.73 18.67
CA PRO A 186 10.89 -5.46 18.01
C PRO A 186 10.82 -4.28 18.99
N THR A 187 11.75 -3.34 18.88
CA THR A 187 11.89 -2.19 19.82
C THR A 187 10.74 -1.18 19.74
N TRP A 188 9.99 -1.17 18.64
CA TRP A 188 8.84 -0.28 18.46
C TRP A 188 7.55 -0.79 19.14
N VAL A 189 7.58 -1.98 19.75
CA VAL A 189 6.48 -2.51 20.56
C VAL A 189 6.93 -2.66 22.01
N SER A 190 6.21 -1.98 22.90
CA SER A 190 6.49 -2.02 24.33
C SER A 190 5.95 -3.29 25.01
N PRO A 191 6.50 -3.68 26.17
CA PRO A 191 5.89 -4.69 27.04
C PRO A 191 4.44 -4.43 27.46
N GLY A 192 4.01 -3.17 27.54
CA GLY A 192 2.64 -2.79 27.91
C GLY A 192 1.63 -3.16 26.82
N ASP A 193 2.01 -2.94 25.56
CA ASP A 193 1.21 -3.28 24.37
C ASP A 193 0.87 -4.77 24.33
N ARG A 194 1.75 -5.61 24.93
CA ARG A 194 1.57 -7.06 24.98
C ARG A 194 0.37 -7.49 25.84
N LYS A 195 0.07 -6.78 26.93
CA LYS A 195 -1.01 -7.12 27.86
C LYS A 195 -2.39 -6.71 27.34
N LEU A 196 -2.43 -5.63 26.55
CA LEU A 196 -3.64 -5.05 25.96
C LEU A 196 -4.33 -5.96 24.93
N LEU A 197 -3.56 -6.70 24.16
CA LEU A 197 -4.08 -7.61 23.13
C LEU A 197 -4.58 -8.95 23.70
N GLN A 198 -4.14 -9.30 24.91
CA GLN A 198 -4.56 -10.50 25.65
C GLN A 198 -5.59 -10.21 26.75
N ALA A 199 -5.82 -8.94 27.10
CA ALA A 199 -6.75 -8.57 28.14
C ALA A 199 -8.19 -8.97 27.77
N SER A 200 -8.86 -9.65 28.71
CA SER A 200 -10.28 -10.01 28.62
C SER A 200 -11.22 -8.79 28.62
N SER A 201 -10.70 -7.62 29.02
CA SER A 201 -11.40 -6.34 29.00
C SER A 201 -10.76 -5.43 27.93
N PRO A 202 -11.50 -5.09 26.86
CA PRO A 202 -11.03 -4.22 25.77
C PRO A 202 -10.49 -2.85 26.22
N GLY A 203 -10.90 -2.36 27.41
CA GLY A 203 -10.49 -1.07 27.95
C GLY A 203 -9.25 -1.09 28.87
N ALA A 204 -8.71 -2.26 29.22
CA ALA A 204 -7.62 -2.36 30.19
C ALA A 204 -6.28 -1.87 29.61
N GLY A 205 -5.91 -0.62 29.91
CA GLY A 205 -4.69 0.04 29.43
C GLY A 205 -4.91 0.99 28.25
N ALA A 206 -6.17 1.37 27.96
CA ALA A 206 -6.47 2.39 26.98
C ALA A 206 -5.93 3.76 27.41
N ASN A 207 -5.36 4.53 26.49
CA ASN A 207 -4.93 5.90 26.74
C ASN A 207 -6.14 6.84 26.80
N VAL A 208 -7.12 6.62 25.93
CA VAL A 208 -8.38 7.37 25.88
C VAL A 208 -9.55 6.45 25.56
N VAL A 209 -10.73 6.82 26.02
CA VAL A 209 -11.99 6.11 25.81
C VAL A 209 -12.96 6.98 25.01
N VAL A 210 -13.61 6.38 24.02
CA VAL A 210 -14.68 6.99 23.23
C VAL A 210 -16.01 6.35 23.61
N ALA A 211 -16.99 7.16 24.00
CA ALA A 211 -18.33 6.69 24.36
C ALA A 211 -19.39 7.75 24.04
N GLN A 212 -20.42 7.36 23.28
CA GLN A 212 -21.50 8.28 22.87
C GLN A 212 -22.38 8.72 24.06
N ASP A 213 -22.48 7.89 25.10
CA ASP A 213 -23.23 8.12 26.34
C ASP A 213 -22.55 9.13 27.29
N GLY A 214 -21.34 9.61 26.96
CA GLY A 214 -20.57 10.55 27.79
C GLY A 214 -19.73 9.89 28.88
N SER A 215 -19.71 8.57 28.98
CA SER A 215 -18.90 7.83 29.97
C SER A 215 -17.41 7.67 29.60
N GLY A 216 -16.96 8.32 28.52
CA GLY A 216 -15.59 8.30 28.01
C GLY A 216 -14.97 9.70 27.92
N ASN A 217 -13.72 9.78 27.46
CA ASN A 217 -13.00 11.05 27.26
C ASN A 217 -13.52 11.84 26.04
N TYR A 218 -13.95 11.13 25.00
CA TYR A 218 -14.48 11.72 23.76
C TYR A 218 -15.82 11.08 23.38
N LYS A 219 -16.66 11.83 22.65
CA LYS A 219 -17.92 11.31 22.09
C LYS A 219 -17.76 10.73 20.69
N THR A 220 -16.70 11.11 19.97
CA THR A 220 -16.42 10.70 18.59
C THR A 220 -15.02 10.11 18.48
N VAL A 221 -14.86 9.18 17.53
CA VAL A 221 -13.58 8.53 17.23
C VAL A 221 -12.63 9.54 16.59
N ALA A 222 -13.11 10.39 15.68
CA ALA A 222 -12.29 11.41 15.04
C ALA A 222 -11.65 12.38 16.05
N ALA A 223 -12.37 12.78 17.10
CA ALA A 223 -11.82 13.65 18.15
C ALA A 223 -10.72 12.95 18.97
N ALA A 224 -10.91 11.67 19.30
CA ALA A 224 -9.91 10.90 20.03
C ALA A 224 -8.63 10.66 19.20
N VAL A 225 -8.78 10.39 17.90
CA VAL A 225 -7.65 10.24 16.97
C VAL A 225 -6.91 11.56 16.79
N ALA A 226 -7.63 12.68 16.62
CA ALA A 226 -7.02 14.00 16.49
C ALA A 226 -6.23 14.43 17.73
N ALA A 227 -6.63 13.95 18.91
CA ALA A 227 -5.93 14.19 20.17
C ALA A 227 -4.74 13.25 20.41
N ALA A 228 -4.64 12.16 19.63
CA ALA A 228 -3.56 11.20 19.78
C ALA A 228 -2.23 11.82 19.35
N LYS A 229 -1.29 11.90 20.28
CA LYS A 229 0.08 12.37 19.99
C LYS A 229 0.93 11.18 19.60
N SER A 230 1.73 11.34 18.55
CA SER A 230 2.77 10.35 18.25
C SER A 230 3.87 10.39 19.29
N GLY A 231 4.09 9.23 19.90
CA GLY A 231 5.17 8.99 20.85
C GLY A 231 5.90 7.70 20.51
N SER A 232 6.83 7.30 21.39
CA SER A 232 7.63 6.07 21.22
C SER A 232 6.84 4.77 21.49
N GLY A 233 5.61 4.86 22.00
CA GLY A 233 4.76 3.72 22.32
C GLY A 233 3.40 3.76 21.62
N ARG A 234 2.67 2.64 21.67
CA ARG A 234 1.33 2.51 21.11
C ARG A 234 0.32 3.37 21.85
N PHE A 235 -0.47 4.14 21.11
CA PHE A 235 -1.56 4.94 21.65
C PHE A 235 -2.89 4.22 21.40
N VAL A 236 -3.50 3.72 22.47
CA VAL A 236 -4.70 2.89 22.46
C VAL A 236 -5.94 3.75 22.69
N ILE A 237 -6.84 3.71 21.73
CA ILE A 237 -8.17 4.33 21.76
C ILE A 237 -9.19 3.20 21.91
N TYR A 238 -9.82 3.12 23.08
CA TYR A 238 -10.92 2.20 23.32
C TYR A 238 -12.24 2.84 22.92
N VAL A 239 -12.96 2.24 21.97
CA VAL A 239 -14.22 2.71 21.43
C VAL A 239 -15.33 1.79 21.92
N LYS A 240 -16.16 2.28 22.84
CA LYS A 240 -17.27 1.50 23.39
C LYS A 240 -18.30 1.11 22.32
N ALA A 241 -19.18 0.19 22.66
CA ALA A 241 -20.31 -0.21 21.82
C ALA A 241 -21.15 1.01 21.42
N GLY A 242 -21.53 1.05 20.14
CA GLY A 242 -22.19 2.19 19.54
C GLY A 242 -22.02 2.20 18.02
N THR A 243 -22.84 3.01 17.36
CA THR A 243 -22.71 3.30 15.92
C THR A 243 -22.27 4.74 15.75
N TYR A 244 -21.03 4.90 15.29
CA TYR A 244 -20.34 6.16 15.10
C TYR A 244 -20.43 6.55 13.62
N ASN A 245 -21.34 7.46 13.29
CA ASN A 245 -21.53 7.95 11.92
C ASN A 245 -20.57 9.11 11.64
N GLU A 246 -19.36 8.77 11.23
CA GLU A 246 -18.27 9.72 10.98
C GLU A 246 -17.25 9.13 10.00
N ASN A 247 -16.61 10.01 9.21
CA ASN A 247 -15.42 9.65 8.45
C ASN A 247 -14.18 9.92 9.32
N VAL A 248 -13.39 8.89 9.58
CA VAL A 248 -12.22 8.96 10.47
C VAL A 248 -10.95 8.88 9.66
N VAL A 249 -9.98 9.73 10.02
CA VAL A 249 -8.67 9.72 9.39
C VAL A 249 -7.58 9.56 10.44
N ILE A 250 -6.83 8.47 10.34
CA ILE A 250 -5.72 8.15 11.23
C ILE A 250 -4.44 8.72 10.62
N SER A 251 -3.90 9.75 11.26
CA SER A 251 -2.62 10.34 10.86
C SER A 251 -1.45 9.99 11.76
N ALA A 252 -1.73 9.56 13.00
CA ALA A 252 -0.70 9.23 13.97
C ALA A 252 -0.15 7.80 13.80
N SER A 253 1.16 7.62 14.00
CA SER A 253 1.79 6.30 14.03
C SER A 253 1.41 5.55 15.31
N ASN A 254 1.49 4.22 15.27
CA ASN A 254 1.28 3.35 16.43
C ASN A 254 -0.10 3.55 17.11
N ILE A 255 -1.12 3.92 16.34
CA ILE A 255 -2.49 4.03 16.84
C ILE A 255 -3.14 2.65 16.87
N MET A 256 -3.81 2.35 17.98
CA MET A 256 -4.62 1.15 18.11
C MET A 256 -6.07 1.54 18.44
N LEU A 257 -7.00 1.19 17.56
CA LEU A 257 -8.43 1.26 17.84
C LEU A 257 -8.92 -0.10 18.34
N VAL A 258 -9.55 -0.12 19.51
CA VAL A 258 -10.13 -1.33 20.12
C VAL A 258 -11.60 -1.12 20.35
N GLY A 259 -12.44 -1.99 19.79
CA GLY A 259 -13.88 -1.97 20.01
C GLY A 259 -14.35 -3.03 20.99
N ASP A 260 -15.64 -2.98 21.33
CA ASP A 260 -16.32 -4.00 22.15
C ASP A 260 -16.62 -5.31 21.40
N GLY A 261 -16.30 -5.36 20.10
CA GLY A 261 -16.44 -6.53 19.23
C GLY A 261 -17.12 -6.22 17.90
N ILE A 262 -16.98 -7.14 16.94
CA ILE A 262 -17.69 -7.11 15.66
C ILE A 262 -19.19 -6.94 15.90
N GLY A 263 -19.82 -6.02 15.15
CA GLY A 263 -21.24 -5.69 15.26
C GLY A 263 -21.63 -4.84 16.48
N LYS A 264 -20.78 -4.73 17.51
CA LYS A 264 -21.07 -3.92 18.72
C LYS A 264 -20.52 -2.51 18.60
N THR A 265 -19.28 -2.38 18.14
CA THR A 265 -18.66 -1.08 17.83
C THR A 265 -18.57 -0.94 16.32
N VAL A 266 -19.29 0.04 15.78
CA VAL A 266 -19.40 0.27 14.34
C VAL A 266 -18.99 1.71 14.01
N ILE A 267 -18.03 1.89 13.11
CA ILE A 267 -17.74 3.18 12.47
C ILE A 267 -18.33 3.13 11.05
N THR A 268 -19.22 4.06 10.74
CA THR A 268 -20.01 4.03 9.50
C THR A 268 -19.98 5.36 8.75
N GLY A 269 -20.03 5.28 7.42
CA GLY A 269 -20.15 6.41 6.50
C GLY A 269 -20.90 6.01 5.23
N SER A 270 -21.01 6.92 4.26
CA SER A 270 -21.79 6.70 3.02
C SER A 270 -21.23 7.43 1.78
N ARG A 271 -19.95 7.85 1.82
CA ARG A 271 -19.32 8.48 0.65
C ARG A 271 -19.12 7.46 -0.47
N SER A 272 -19.27 7.92 -1.71
CA SER A 272 -19.10 7.09 -2.90
C SER A 272 -18.69 7.93 -4.12
N VAL A 273 -18.30 7.25 -5.20
CA VAL A 273 -17.97 7.89 -6.48
C VAL A 273 -19.17 8.60 -7.10
N ASP A 274 -20.34 7.97 -7.11
CA ASP A 274 -21.58 8.64 -7.56
C ASP A 274 -21.99 9.82 -6.68
N GLY A 275 -21.54 9.84 -5.43
CA GLY A 275 -21.68 10.97 -4.52
C GLY A 275 -20.66 12.10 -4.75
N GLY A 276 -19.81 12.01 -5.78
CA GLY A 276 -18.80 13.01 -6.14
C GLY A 276 -17.48 12.89 -5.38
N SER A 277 -17.23 11.78 -4.67
CA SER A 277 -15.90 11.49 -4.10
C SER A 277 -15.03 10.73 -5.11
N THR A 278 -13.71 10.80 -5.00
CA THR A 278 -12.86 9.77 -5.65
C THR A 278 -13.02 8.44 -4.90
N THR A 279 -12.63 7.32 -5.53
CA THR A 279 -12.54 6.04 -4.81
C THR A 279 -11.63 6.16 -3.58
N PHE A 280 -10.49 6.86 -3.72
CA PHE A 280 -9.52 7.07 -2.65
C PHE A 280 -10.09 7.83 -1.44
N ASN A 281 -10.92 8.84 -1.66
CA ASN A 281 -11.50 9.71 -0.61
C ASN A 281 -12.92 9.26 -0.18
N SER A 282 -13.46 8.19 -0.78
CA SER A 282 -14.73 7.59 -0.38
C SER A 282 -14.66 6.79 0.93
N ALA A 283 -13.45 6.54 1.45
CA ALA A 283 -13.22 5.72 2.63
C ALA A 283 -13.95 6.25 3.88
N THR A 284 -14.68 5.37 4.58
CA THR A 284 -15.23 5.67 5.91
C THR A 284 -14.11 5.83 6.93
N VAL A 285 -13.11 4.94 6.92
CA VAL A 285 -11.90 5.08 7.71
C VAL A 285 -10.66 5.02 6.82
N ASP A 286 -9.80 6.04 6.94
CA ASP A 286 -8.49 6.13 6.29
C ASP A 286 -7.38 5.91 7.31
N GLY A 287 -6.61 4.83 7.15
CA GLY A 287 -5.48 4.49 8.03
C GLY A 287 -4.15 5.16 7.69
N SER A 288 -4.08 6.20 6.85
CA SER A 288 -2.81 6.57 6.20
C SER A 288 -2.53 8.06 6.02
N ARG A 289 -3.16 8.96 6.81
CA ARG A 289 -3.00 10.39 6.52
C ARG A 289 -1.69 10.99 7.05
N VAL A 290 -1.02 11.82 6.27
CA VAL A 290 -0.08 12.79 6.84
C VAL A 290 -0.88 13.97 7.36
N GLN A 291 -0.69 14.30 8.64
CA GLN A 291 -1.06 15.63 9.12
C GLN A 291 0.07 16.61 8.77
N GLU A 292 -0.25 17.66 8.01
CA GLU A 292 0.61 18.83 7.91
C GLU A 292 0.56 19.56 9.26
N SER A 293 1.60 19.39 10.07
CA SER A 293 1.91 20.31 11.16
C SER A 293 3.36 20.69 11.04
N TYR A 294 3.61 22.00 10.96
CA TYR A 294 4.93 22.64 10.90
C TYR A 294 5.95 21.90 11.78
N GLY A 295 6.90 21.21 11.15
CA GLY A 295 8.13 20.72 11.79
C GLY A 295 8.15 19.27 12.31
N THR A 296 7.05 18.51 12.34
CA THR A 296 7.08 17.06 12.65
C THR A 296 6.03 16.29 11.84
N THR A 297 6.49 15.56 10.83
CA THR A 297 5.62 14.69 10.04
C THR A 297 5.34 13.41 10.81
N VAL A 298 4.06 13.06 10.90
CA VAL A 298 3.59 11.82 11.48
C VAL A 298 2.90 11.00 10.40
N GLU A 299 3.18 9.70 10.36
CA GLU A 299 2.67 8.76 9.36
C GLU A 299 1.78 7.73 10.06
N GLY A 300 0.64 7.35 9.49
CA GLY A 300 -0.26 6.35 10.09
C GLY A 300 0.29 4.92 10.21
N ASP A 301 1.61 4.69 10.17
CA ASP A 301 2.27 3.39 10.21
C ASP A 301 2.01 2.64 11.53
N ALA A 302 2.06 1.31 11.47
CA ALA A 302 1.81 0.39 12.58
C ALA A 302 0.42 0.54 13.22
N PHE A 303 -0.58 0.87 12.40
CA PHE A 303 -1.98 0.93 12.83
C PHE A 303 -2.51 -0.45 13.23
N ILE A 304 -3.27 -0.52 14.33
CA ILE A 304 -3.99 -1.73 14.74
C ILE A 304 -5.48 -1.45 14.89
N GLY A 305 -6.33 -2.17 14.16
CA GLY A 305 -7.76 -2.27 14.42
C GLY A 305 -8.10 -3.59 15.09
N ARG A 306 -8.86 -3.57 16.20
CA ARG A 306 -9.34 -4.79 16.86
C ARG A 306 -10.79 -4.69 17.27
N GLY A 307 -11.60 -5.71 16.95
CA GLY A 307 -12.96 -5.81 17.49
C GLY A 307 -13.89 -4.70 17.02
N ILE A 308 -13.69 -4.17 15.81
CA ILE A 308 -14.43 -3.04 15.24
C ILE A 308 -15.01 -3.42 13.89
N THR A 309 -16.21 -2.90 13.60
CA THR A 309 -16.82 -2.95 12.27
C THR A 309 -16.61 -1.62 11.55
N PHE A 310 -16.04 -1.66 10.35
CA PHE A 310 -15.91 -0.54 9.44
C PHE A 310 -16.94 -0.71 8.32
N ARG A 311 -17.84 0.27 8.14
CA ARG A 311 -18.99 0.13 7.23
C ARG A 311 -19.13 1.32 6.30
N ASN A 312 -19.35 1.05 5.02
CA ASN A 312 -19.87 2.03 4.08
C ASN A 312 -21.30 1.63 3.65
N THR A 313 -22.23 2.57 3.81
CA THR A 313 -23.67 2.40 3.61
C THR A 313 -24.19 3.02 2.32
N ALA A 314 -23.32 3.50 1.41
CA ALA A 314 -23.73 4.06 0.13
C ALA A 314 -24.61 3.09 -0.67
N GLY A 315 -24.38 1.78 -0.58
CA GLY A 315 -25.19 0.77 -1.25
C GLY A 315 -24.67 0.40 -2.64
N GLY A 316 -25.12 -0.73 -3.18
CA GLY A 316 -24.59 -1.27 -4.44
C GLY A 316 -24.86 -0.42 -5.68
N GLN A 317 -25.84 0.49 -5.63
CA GLN A 317 -26.21 1.35 -6.76
C GLN A 317 -25.34 2.60 -6.89
N ASN A 318 -24.49 2.90 -5.91
CA ASN A 318 -23.71 4.15 -5.83
C ASN A 318 -22.24 3.96 -6.25
N HIS A 319 -21.98 2.93 -7.07
CA HIS A 319 -20.65 2.52 -7.53
C HIS A 319 -19.63 2.36 -6.38
N GLN A 320 -18.36 2.78 -6.55
CA GLN A 320 -17.30 2.54 -5.58
C GLN A 320 -17.56 3.29 -4.26
N ALA A 321 -17.49 2.56 -3.14
CA ALA A 321 -17.74 3.12 -1.81
C ALA A 321 -16.96 2.37 -0.72
N VAL A 322 -15.81 2.93 -0.35
CA VAL A 322 -14.83 2.24 0.51
C VAL A 322 -15.25 2.29 1.99
N ALA A 323 -15.24 1.14 2.66
CA ALA A 323 -15.44 1.04 4.11
C ALA A 323 -14.13 1.33 4.86
N LEU A 324 -13.03 0.71 4.45
CA LEU A 324 -11.71 0.99 5.00
C LEU A 324 -10.65 1.05 3.89
N ARG A 325 -9.83 2.09 3.93
CA ARG A 325 -8.59 2.19 3.15
C ARG A 325 -7.39 2.12 4.09
N SER A 326 -6.46 1.20 3.83
CA SER A 326 -5.18 1.14 4.52
C SER A 326 -4.02 1.39 3.56
N GLY A 327 -3.20 2.39 3.87
CA GLY A 327 -1.88 2.64 3.30
C GLY A 327 -0.80 2.71 4.39
N SER A 328 -1.07 2.07 5.53
CA SER A 328 -0.21 2.02 6.72
C SER A 328 0.70 0.80 6.65
N ASP A 329 2.02 1.03 6.71
CA ASP A 329 2.97 -0.07 6.76
C ASP A 329 2.92 -0.75 8.13
N LEU A 330 3.04 -2.08 8.13
CA LEU A 330 2.93 -2.91 9.32
C LEU A 330 1.56 -2.81 10.01
N SER A 331 0.48 -2.57 9.26
CA SER A 331 -0.87 -2.50 9.80
C SER A 331 -1.48 -3.88 10.08
N VAL A 332 -2.23 -3.98 11.18
CA VAL A 332 -2.95 -5.20 11.58
C VAL A 332 -4.42 -4.94 11.82
N PHE A 333 -5.26 -5.85 11.34
CA PHE A 333 -6.68 -5.89 11.64
C PHE A 333 -7.02 -7.25 12.22
N TYR A 334 -7.52 -7.29 13.45
CA TYR A 334 -7.80 -8.53 14.17
C TYR A 334 -9.24 -8.55 14.70
N GLN A 335 -10.03 -9.55 14.29
CA GLN A 335 -11.44 -9.62 14.66
C GLN A 335 -12.18 -8.34 14.25
N CYS A 336 -11.96 -7.89 13.02
CA CYS A 336 -12.67 -6.75 12.43
C CYS A 336 -13.70 -7.23 11.40
N SER A 337 -14.73 -6.41 11.17
CA SER A 337 -15.66 -6.59 10.04
C SER A 337 -15.52 -5.41 9.07
N PHE A 338 -15.52 -5.71 7.78
CA PHE A 338 -15.50 -4.72 6.70
C PHE A 338 -16.73 -4.90 5.84
N GLU A 339 -17.60 -3.89 5.83
CA GLU A 339 -18.95 -4.03 5.29
C GLU A 339 -19.24 -2.95 4.23
N GLY A 340 -19.49 -3.38 3.01
CA GLY A 340 -19.86 -2.51 1.91
C GLY A 340 -20.51 -3.28 0.76
N TYR A 341 -20.36 -2.72 -0.44
CA TYR A 341 -20.75 -3.35 -1.70
C TYR A 341 -19.53 -3.35 -2.63
N GLN A 342 -19.50 -2.44 -3.61
CA GLN A 342 -18.36 -2.28 -4.51
C GLN A 342 -17.20 -1.61 -3.77
N ASP A 343 -15.98 -2.13 -3.94
CA ASP A 343 -14.73 -1.55 -3.43
C ASP A 343 -14.69 -1.43 -1.90
N THR A 344 -15.18 -2.44 -1.16
CA THR A 344 -15.33 -2.37 0.31
C THR A 344 -14.00 -2.17 1.06
N LEU A 345 -13.00 -3.01 0.78
CA LEU A 345 -11.71 -3.02 1.47
C LEU A 345 -10.59 -2.63 0.50
N TYR A 346 -10.09 -1.41 0.67
CA TYR A 346 -9.01 -0.88 -0.14
C TYR A 346 -7.65 -1.12 0.55
N VAL A 347 -7.03 -2.26 0.23
CA VAL A 347 -5.65 -2.61 0.60
C VAL A 347 -4.67 -1.83 -0.30
N HIS A 348 -4.64 -0.51 -0.11
CA HIS A 348 -4.02 0.44 -1.04
C HIS A 348 -2.53 0.16 -1.29
N SER A 349 -1.70 0.19 -0.24
CA SER A 349 -0.24 0.10 -0.35
C SER A 349 0.41 -0.46 0.93
N GLU A 350 1.75 -0.59 0.95
CA GLU A 350 2.53 -1.08 2.10
C GLU A 350 2.24 -2.53 2.53
N ARG A 351 2.79 -2.97 3.67
CA ARG A 351 2.57 -4.32 4.23
C ARG A 351 1.41 -4.34 5.21
N GLN A 352 0.50 -5.31 5.06
CA GLN A 352 -0.71 -5.39 5.87
C GLN A 352 -1.05 -6.83 6.26
N PHE A 353 -1.66 -7.02 7.43
CA PHE A 353 -2.12 -8.32 7.92
C PHE A 353 -3.54 -8.26 8.48
N TYR A 354 -4.40 -9.16 7.99
CA TYR A 354 -5.78 -9.29 8.45
C TYR A 354 -5.99 -10.69 9.03
N ARG A 355 -6.50 -10.78 10.25
CA ARG A 355 -6.67 -12.03 11.00
C ARG A 355 -8.05 -12.14 11.62
N ASP A 356 -8.71 -13.28 11.40
CA ASP A 356 -10.03 -13.57 11.99
C ASP A 356 -11.08 -12.50 11.66
N CYS A 357 -11.02 -11.93 10.44
CA CYS A 357 -11.90 -10.85 10.01
C CYS A 357 -13.07 -11.36 9.15
N ASP A 358 -14.18 -10.62 9.17
CA ASP A 358 -15.29 -10.80 8.23
C ASP A 358 -15.23 -9.69 7.15
N ILE A 359 -15.33 -10.06 5.88
CA ILE A 359 -15.24 -9.10 4.77
C ILE A 359 -16.41 -9.33 3.82
N TYR A 360 -17.24 -8.30 3.61
CA TYR A 360 -18.43 -8.37 2.79
C TYR A 360 -18.36 -7.38 1.64
N GLY A 361 -18.81 -7.79 0.46
CA GLY A 361 -18.98 -6.87 -0.67
C GLY A 361 -19.43 -7.57 -1.93
N THR A 362 -19.39 -6.88 -3.07
CA THR A 362 -19.92 -7.37 -4.34
C THR A 362 -18.86 -7.39 -5.43
N VAL A 363 -18.59 -6.23 -6.02
CA VAL A 363 -17.62 -6.02 -7.11
C VAL A 363 -16.33 -5.52 -6.50
N ASP A 364 -15.23 -6.19 -6.83
CA ASP A 364 -13.85 -5.79 -6.50
C ASP A 364 -13.64 -5.47 -5.01
N PHE A 365 -14.35 -6.18 -4.13
CA PHE A 365 -14.50 -5.71 -2.76
C PHE A 365 -13.26 -5.90 -1.87
N ILE A 366 -12.23 -6.59 -2.37
CA ILE A 366 -10.85 -6.57 -1.84
C ILE A 366 -9.91 -6.14 -2.97
N PHE A 367 -9.45 -4.89 -2.96
CA PHE A 367 -8.70 -4.32 -4.08
C PHE A 367 -7.57 -3.42 -3.61
N GLY A 368 -6.61 -3.17 -4.52
CA GLY A 368 -5.45 -2.32 -4.26
C GLY A 368 -4.13 -3.01 -4.59
N ASN A 369 -3.04 -2.43 -4.10
CA ASN A 369 -1.68 -2.85 -4.43
C ASN A 369 -0.76 -2.94 -3.19
N ALA A 370 -1.30 -3.25 -2.02
CA ALA A 370 -0.51 -3.62 -0.85
C ALA A 370 0.21 -4.97 -1.04
N ALA A 371 1.21 -5.25 -0.21
CA ALA A 371 1.64 -6.61 0.13
C ALA A 371 0.81 -7.09 1.33
N VAL A 372 -0.26 -7.83 1.07
CA VAL A 372 -1.25 -8.16 2.11
C VAL A 372 -1.49 -9.66 2.24
N VAL A 373 -1.61 -10.13 3.48
CA VAL A 373 -2.10 -11.47 3.80
C VAL A 373 -3.38 -11.38 4.64
N LEU A 374 -4.44 -12.03 4.16
CA LEU A 374 -5.69 -12.25 4.88
C LEU A 374 -5.70 -13.70 5.36
N GLN A 375 -5.55 -13.91 6.67
CA GLN A 375 -5.42 -15.22 7.27
C GLN A 375 -6.60 -15.55 8.18
N ASN A 376 -7.21 -16.72 7.97
CA ASN A 376 -8.36 -17.16 8.78
C ASN A 376 -9.54 -16.18 8.74
N CYS A 377 -9.77 -15.54 7.60
CA CYS A 377 -10.87 -14.61 7.41
C CYS A 377 -12.09 -15.32 6.80
N ASN A 378 -13.28 -14.76 7.03
CA ASN A 378 -14.48 -15.09 6.29
C ASN A 378 -14.70 -14.05 5.19
N ILE A 379 -14.69 -14.49 3.95
CA ILE A 379 -14.90 -13.67 2.77
C ILE A 379 -16.30 -13.97 2.26
N ARG A 380 -17.18 -12.95 2.31
CA ARG A 380 -18.62 -13.09 2.15
C ARG A 380 -19.17 -12.23 1.01
N PRO A 381 -19.12 -12.72 -0.25
CA PRO A 381 -19.75 -12.04 -1.37
C PRO A 381 -21.26 -11.87 -1.12
N ARG A 382 -21.77 -10.67 -1.41
CA ARG A 382 -23.17 -10.27 -1.26
C ARG A 382 -23.89 -10.35 -2.60
N LYS A 383 -25.20 -10.09 -2.63
CA LYS A 383 -25.95 -9.97 -3.90
C LYS A 383 -25.54 -8.67 -4.62
N PRO A 384 -24.94 -8.72 -5.83
CA PRO A 384 -24.63 -7.54 -6.62
C PRO A 384 -25.88 -7.01 -7.31
N PRO A 385 -25.94 -5.69 -7.61
CA PRO A 385 -26.99 -5.15 -8.48
C PRO A 385 -26.87 -5.68 -9.93
N ASN A 386 -25.65 -5.89 -10.41
CA ASN A 386 -25.36 -6.22 -11.82
C ASN A 386 -25.20 -7.73 -12.09
N GLY A 387 -25.64 -8.59 -11.16
CA GLY A 387 -25.59 -10.05 -11.31
C GLY A 387 -24.17 -10.66 -11.35
N THR A 388 -23.11 -9.87 -11.16
CA THR A 388 -21.71 -10.34 -11.16
C THR A 388 -20.97 -9.84 -9.93
N ASN A 389 -20.22 -10.73 -9.29
CA ASN A 389 -19.31 -10.45 -8.19
C ASN A 389 -17.87 -10.79 -8.56
N THR A 390 -16.94 -10.01 -8.02
CA THR A 390 -15.51 -10.26 -8.06
C THR A 390 -14.93 -10.06 -6.67
N ILE A 391 -14.28 -11.09 -6.13
CA ILE A 391 -13.74 -11.00 -4.77
C ILE A 391 -12.52 -10.08 -4.73
N THR A 392 -11.59 -10.26 -5.66
CA THR A 392 -10.35 -9.48 -5.70
C THR A 392 -10.16 -8.68 -6.99
N ALA A 393 -9.56 -7.50 -6.86
CA ALA A 393 -9.08 -6.71 -7.98
C ALA A 393 -7.70 -6.14 -7.66
N GLN A 394 -6.66 -6.95 -7.88
CA GLN A 394 -5.30 -6.58 -7.48
C GLN A 394 -4.64 -5.67 -8.53
N GLY A 395 -4.06 -4.57 -8.07
CA GLY A 395 -3.63 -3.42 -8.87
C GLY A 395 -2.13 -3.27 -9.10
N ARG A 396 -1.35 -4.36 -9.19
CA ARG A 396 0.09 -4.27 -9.45
C ARG A 396 0.39 -3.82 -10.89
N THR A 397 1.11 -2.71 -11.03
CA THR A 397 1.42 -2.07 -12.32
C THR A 397 2.83 -2.35 -12.84
N ASP A 398 3.75 -2.76 -11.97
CA ASP A 398 5.14 -3.05 -12.34
C ASP A 398 5.55 -4.44 -11.80
N PRO A 399 6.21 -5.29 -12.62
CA PRO A 399 6.57 -6.66 -12.23
C PRO A 399 7.59 -6.73 -11.09
N ASN A 400 8.32 -5.64 -10.83
CA ASN A 400 9.30 -5.51 -9.77
C ASN A 400 8.68 -5.06 -8.44
N GLN A 401 7.42 -4.62 -8.42
CA GLN A 401 6.73 -4.39 -7.15
C GLN A 401 6.58 -5.69 -6.35
N ASN A 402 6.83 -5.62 -5.05
CA ASN A 402 6.74 -6.76 -4.13
C ASN A 402 5.33 -6.96 -3.55
N THR A 403 4.29 -6.49 -4.26
CA THR A 403 2.91 -6.37 -3.79
C THR A 403 2.00 -7.49 -4.30
N GLY A 404 0.85 -7.70 -3.69
CA GLY A 404 -0.09 -8.77 -4.04
C GLY A 404 -1.08 -9.06 -2.92
N ILE A 405 -2.19 -9.71 -3.28
CA ILE A 405 -3.21 -10.15 -2.32
C ILE A 405 -3.03 -11.65 -2.08
N VAL A 406 -2.86 -12.05 -0.82
CA VAL A 406 -2.84 -13.46 -0.43
C VAL A 406 -4.01 -13.75 0.51
N ILE A 407 -4.89 -14.65 0.09
CA ILE A 407 -5.96 -15.22 0.93
C ILE A 407 -5.47 -16.59 1.41
N HIS A 408 -5.26 -16.73 2.71
CA HIS A 408 -4.61 -17.89 3.31
C HIS A 408 -5.46 -18.49 4.43
N ASN A 409 -5.67 -19.81 4.41
CA ASN A 409 -6.37 -20.52 5.48
C ASN A 409 -7.73 -19.87 5.84
N SER A 410 -8.48 -19.44 4.83
CA SER A 410 -9.69 -18.63 4.99
C SER A 410 -10.93 -19.41 4.51
N ARG A 411 -12.11 -18.79 4.58
CA ARG A 411 -13.35 -19.34 4.01
C ARG A 411 -14.01 -18.34 3.06
N ILE A 412 -14.34 -18.78 1.85
CA ILE A 412 -15.13 -18.06 0.86
C ILE A 412 -16.51 -18.70 0.81
N SER A 413 -17.52 -17.97 1.25
CA SER A 413 -18.90 -18.44 1.35
C SER A 413 -19.88 -17.30 1.10
N PRO A 414 -21.05 -17.53 0.47
CA PRO A 414 -21.97 -16.46 0.17
C PRO A 414 -22.53 -15.82 1.46
N ALA A 415 -22.73 -14.51 1.45
CA ALA A 415 -23.58 -13.85 2.45
C ALA A 415 -25.04 -14.33 2.30
N SER A 416 -25.85 -14.15 3.35
CA SER A 416 -27.24 -14.64 3.41
C SER A 416 -28.09 -14.28 2.18
N GLU A 417 -27.95 -13.05 1.71
CA GLU A 417 -28.67 -12.47 0.58
C GLU A 417 -28.20 -13.01 -0.78
N LEU A 418 -26.97 -13.53 -0.87
CA LEU A 418 -26.46 -14.20 -2.06
C LEU A 418 -26.82 -15.67 -2.04
N ALA A 419 -26.80 -16.33 -0.87
CA ALA A 419 -27.05 -17.76 -0.74
C ALA A 419 -28.42 -18.18 -1.34
N SER A 420 -29.43 -17.32 -1.21
CA SER A 420 -30.79 -17.56 -1.74
C SER A 420 -30.91 -17.40 -3.26
N VAL A 421 -29.94 -16.72 -3.91
CA VAL A 421 -29.98 -16.39 -5.35
C VAL A 421 -28.67 -16.73 -6.07
N GLN A 422 -27.85 -17.60 -5.48
CA GLN A 422 -26.50 -17.88 -5.96
C GLN A 422 -26.49 -18.46 -7.40
N GLY A 423 -27.56 -19.15 -7.81
CA GLY A 423 -27.71 -19.67 -9.17
C GLY A 423 -27.86 -18.58 -10.25
N SER A 424 -28.29 -17.37 -9.88
CA SER A 424 -28.47 -16.24 -10.81
C SER A 424 -27.33 -15.21 -10.75
N VAL A 425 -26.32 -15.43 -9.92
CA VAL A 425 -25.19 -14.50 -9.74
C VAL A 425 -23.89 -15.18 -10.13
N LYS A 426 -23.13 -14.55 -11.04
CA LYS A 426 -21.79 -15.02 -11.42
C LYS A 426 -20.77 -14.50 -10.41
N THR A 427 -20.18 -15.36 -9.60
CA THR A 427 -19.11 -14.96 -8.67
C THR A 427 -17.76 -15.50 -9.12
N TYR A 428 -16.75 -14.63 -9.17
CA TYR A 428 -15.37 -14.95 -9.50
C TYR A 428 -14.43 -14.60 -8.34
N LEU A 429 -13.32 -15.33 -8.23
CA LEU A 429 -12.24 -15.11 -7.27
C LEU A 429 -11.54 -13.76 -7.48
N GLY A 430 -11.54 -13.25 -8.72
CA GLY A 430 -11.07 -11.90 -9.01
C GLY A 430 -10.91 -11.59 -10.50
N ARG A 431 -10.41 -10.38 -10.77
CA ARG A 431 -10.08 -9.86 -12.10
C ARG A 431 -8.85 -8.94 -12.07
N PRO A 432 -8.04 -8.87 -13.16
CA PRO A 432 -6.77 -8.16 -13.15
C PRO A 432 -6.95 -6.66 -13.40
N TRP A 433 -7.14 -5.87 -12.33
CA TRP A 433 -7.27 -4.41 -12.45
C TRP A 433 -6.07 -3.76 -13.15
N LYS A 434 -4.86 -4.31 -12.96
CA LYS A 434 -3.62 -3.81 -13.59
C LYS A 434 -2.80 -4.95 -14.21
N GLN A 435 -1.89 -4.58 -15.11
CA GLN A 435 -1.18 -5.49 -16.02
C GLN A 435 -0.46 -6.66 -15.32
N TYR A 436 0.10 -6.44 -14.13
CA TYR A 436 0.86 -7.45 -13.40
C TYR A 436 0.13 -7.97 -12.16
N SER A 437 -1.22 -7.91 -12.20
CA SER A 437 -2.12 -8.31 -11.10
C SER A 437 -1.67 -9.62 -10.44
N ARG A 438 -1.58 -9.64 -9.11
CA ARG A 438 -1.06 -10.80 -8.36
C ARG A 438 -1.95 -11.15 -7.19
N THR A 439 -2.63 -12.29 -7.29
CA THR A 439 -3.53 -12.83 -6.26
C THR A 439 -3.24 -14.31 -6.03
N ILE A 440 -3.11 -14.71 -4.78
CA ILE A 440 -2.89 -16.10 -4.39
C ILE A 440 -3.98 -16.51 -3.40
N ILE A 441 -4.65 -17.63 -3.67
CA ILE A 441 -5.68 -18.21 -2.79
C ILE A 441 -5.22 -19.60 -2.38
N MET A 442 -4.89 -19.77 -1.10
CA MET A 442 -4.30 -21.02 -0.62
C MET A 442 -4.88 -21.51 0.70
N LYS A 443 -4.99 -22.82 0.84
CA LYS A 443 -5.56 -23.52 2.01
C LYS A 443 -6.95 -23.00 2.39
N THR A 444 -7.72 -22.53 1.41
CA THR A 444 -8.98 -21.81 1.64
C THR A 444 -10.15 -22.72 1.29
N ALA A 445 -11.17 -22.75 2.15
CA ALA A 445 -12.43 -23.44 1.87
C ALA A 445 -13.30 -22.56 0.96
N ILE A 446 -13.74 -23.07 -0.19
CA ILE A 446 -14.49 -22.34 -1.21
C ILE A 446 -15.82 -23.09 -1.45
N ASP A 447 -16.93 -22.45 -1.10
CA ASP A 447 -18.27 -23.01 -1.34
C ASP A 447 -18.60 -23.05 -2.86
N GLY A 448 -19.55 -23.91 -3.24
CA GLY A 448 -19.84 -24.28 -4.65
C GLY A 448 -20.51 -23.22 -5.55
N PHE A 449 -20.54 -21.96 -5.15
CA PHE A 449 -21.18 -20.86 -5.89
C PHE A 449 -20.20 -20.09 -6.79
N VAL A 450 -18.89 -20.32 -6.63
CA VAL A 450 -17.86 -19.73 -7.48
C VAL A 450 -17.91 -20.39 -8.85
N ARG A 451 -17.86 -19.58 -9.91
CA ARG A 451 -17.86 -20.02 -11.29
C ARG A 451 -16.69 -21.00 -11.56
N PRO A 452 -16.88 -22.09 -12.31
CA PRO A 452 -15.81 -23.05 -12.61
C PRO A 452 -14.57 -22.41 -13.23
N GLU A 453 -14.78 -21.38 -14.07
CA GLU A 453 -13.72 -20.56 -14.67
C GLU A 453 -12.80 -19.92 -13.61
N GLY A 454 -13.33 -19.65 -12.42
CA GLY A 454 -12.64 -19.12 -11.25
C GLY A 454 -12.34 -17.63 -11.34
N TRP A 455 -11.77 -17.17 -12.46
CA TRP A 455 -11.26 -15.81 -12.66
C TRP A 455 -11.93 -15.15 -13.86
N MET A 456 -12.15 -13.83 -13.79
CA MET A 456 -12.81 -13.07 -14.84
C MET A 456 -11.80 -12.14 -15.55
N PRO A 457 -11.80 -12.04 -16.89
CA PRO A 457 -11.00 -11.04 -17.59
C PRO A 457 -11.37 -9.62 -17.13
N TRP A 458 -10.40 -8.71 -17.13
CA TRP A 458 -10.70 -7.29 -16.95
C TRP A 458 -11.34 -6.70 -18.22
N SER A 459 -10.66 -6.86 -19.36
CA SER A 459 -11.16 -6.49 -20.68
C SER A 459 -10.35 -7.21 -21.76
N GLY A 460 -11.02 -7.97 -22.64
CA GLY A 460 -10.36 -8.77 -23.67
C GLY A 460 -9.19 -9.60 -23.14
N ASN A 461 -8.03 -9.50 -23.80
CA ASN A 461 -6.80 -10.21 -23.42
C ASN A 461 -5.87 -9.40 -22.50
N PHE A 462 -6.33 -8.27 -21.95
CA PHE A 462 -5.51 -7.45 -21.06
C PHE A 462 -5.02 -8.26 -19.84
N ALA A 463 -3.71 -8.16 -19.57
CA ALA A 463 -3.01 -8.78 -18.44
C ALA A 463 -2.96 -10.32 -18.39
N LEU A 464 -3.68 -11.04 -19.25
CA LEU A 464 -3.84 -12.51 -19.13
C LEU A 464 -2.51 -13.27 -19.20
N ASP A 465 -1.51 -12.72 -19.91
CA ASP A 465 -0.17 -13.29 -20.03
C ASP A 465 0.81 -12.86 -18.94
N THR A 466 0.54 -11.76 -18.24
CA THR A 466 1.48 -11.09 -17.33
C THR A 466 1.04 -11.14 -15.87
N LEU A 467 -0.23 -11.39 -15.60
CA LEU A 467 -0.76 -11.58 -14.25
C LEU A 467 -0.16 -12.83 -13.58
N PHE A 468 -0.31 -12.90 -12.26
CA PHE A 468 0.09 -14.04 -11.44
C PHE A 468 -1.08 -14.42 -10.54
N TYR A 469 -1.94 -15.32 -11.01
CA TYR A 469 -3.02 -15.90 -10.22
C TYR A 469 -2.71 -17.34 -9.88
N ALA A 470 -2.77 -17.68 -8.60
CA ALA A 470 -2.44 -19.01 -8.13
C ALA A 470 -3.42 -19.55 -7.09
N GLU A 471 -3.70 -20.85 -7.19
CA GLU A 471 -4.48 -21.62 -6.22
C GLU A 471 -3.63 -22.76 -5.64
N TYR A 472 -3.71 -23.01 -4.33
CA TYR A 472 -2.96 -24.08 -3.65
C TYR A 472 -3.76 -24.72 -2.52
N ALA A 473 -3.96 -26.04 -2.57
CA ALA A 473 -4.57 -26.83 -1.49
C ALA A 473 -5.91 -26.25 -0.96
N ASN A 474 -6.72 -25.66 -1.84
CA ASN A 474 -8.06 -25.20 -1.52
C ASN A 474 -9.01 -26.41 -1.38
N THR A 475 -10.08 -26.25 -0.59
CA THR A 475 -11.06 -27.32 -0.33
C THR A 475 -12.48 -26.81 -0.55
N GLY A 476 -13.47 -27.71 -0.59
CA GLY A 476 -14.87 -27.35 -0.82
C GLY A 476 -15.28 -27.40 -2.30
N ALA A 477 -16.59 -27.32 -2.55
CA ALA A 477 -17.15 -27.56 -3.88
C ALA A 477 -16.71 -26.53 -4.95
N GLY A 478 -16.33 -25.31 -4.54
CA GLY A 478 -15.81 -24.27 -5.45
C GLY A 478 -14.30 -24.35 -5.73
N ALA A 479 -13.59 -25.28 -5.08
CA ALA A 479 -12.11 -25.36 -5.15
C ALA A 479 -11.58 -26.18 -6.33
N SER A 480 -12.44 -26.88 -7.07
CA SER A 480 -11.99 -27.66 -8.24
C SER A 480 -11.33 -26.76 -9.28
N THR A 481 -10.13 -27.13 -9.72
CA THR A 481 -9.36 -26.39 -10.72
C THR A 481 -9.52 -26.94 -12.15
N ALA A 482 -10.29 -28.02 -12.34
CA ALA A 482 -10.38 -28.74 -13.61
C ALA A 482 -10.91 -27.90 -14.79
N ASN A 483 -11.75 -26.90 -14.52
CA ASN A 483 -12.39 -26.04 -15.52
C ASN A 483 -11.99 -24.56 -15.38
N ARG A 484 -10.85 -24.30 -14.74
CA ARG A 484 -10.32 -22.94 -14.60
C ARG A 484 -9.88 -22.40 -15.96
N VAL A 485 -9.80 -21.08 -16.04
CA VAL A 485 -9.25 -20.37 -17.21
C VAL A 485 -7.88 -20.90 -17.64
N THR A 486 -7.59 -20.85 -18.93
CA THR A 486 -6.32 -21.34 -19.53
C THR A 486 -5.29 -20.23 -19.75
N TRP A 487 -5.37 -19.14 -18.99
CA TRP A 487 -4.47 -17.99 -19.14
C TRP A 487 -3.04 -18.34 -18.75
N LYS A 488 -2.05 -17.83 -19.48
CA LYS A 488 -0.62 -18.05 -19.15
C LYS A 488 -0.25 -17.54 -17.75
N GLY A 489 -0.92 -16.48 -17.27
CA GLY A 489 -0.71 -15.95 -15.93
C GLY A 489 -1.32 -16.78 -14.79
N TYR A 490 -2.28 -17.67 -15.08
CA TYR A 490 -2.92 -18.55 -14.11
C TYR A 490 -2.11 -19.83 -13.88
N ARG A 491 -2.06 -20.30 -12.64
CA ARG A 491 -1.36 -21.53 -12.27
C ARG A 491 -2.00 -22.25 -11.09
N VAL A 492 -1.98 -23.58 -11.11
CA VAL A 492 -2.25 -24.40 -9.94
C VAL A 492 -0.91 -24.76 -9.31
N PHE A 493 -0.71 -24.42 -8.04
CA PHE A 493 0.47 -24.88 -7.33
C PHE A 493 0.26 -26.33 -6.88
N THR A 494 1.29 -27.15 -7.12
CA THR A 494 1.28 -28.59 -6.80
C THR A 494 2.23 -28.92 -5.66
N SER A 495 3.01 -27.96 -5.17
CA SER A 495 3.95 -28.17 -4.05
C SER A 495 3.99 -27.02 -3.05
N ALA A 496 4.35 -27.36 -1.81
CA ALA A 496 4.57 -26.40 -0.73
C ALA A 496 5.66 -25.37 -1.10
N THR A 497 6.68 -25.74 -1.86
CA THR A 497 7.76 -24.84 -2.27
C THR A 497 7.25 -23.70 -3.16
N GLN A 498 6.25 -23.95 -4.01
CA GLN A 498 5.64 -22.91 -4.85
C GLN A 498 4.78 -21.94 -4.05
N ALA A 499 4.09 -22.43 -3.01
CA ALA A 499 3.20 -21.63 -2.17
C ALA A 499 3.92 -20.90 -1.02
N SER A 500 5.03 -21.45 -0.50
CA SER A 500 5.79 -20.91 0.64
C SER A 500 6.19 -19.43 0.52
N PRO A 501 6.59 -18.89 -0.66
CA PRO A 501 6.90 -17.47 -0.81
C PRO A 501 5.74 -16.52 -0.47
N PHE A 502 4.49 -17.01 -0.52
CA PHE A 502 3.28 -16.23 -0.26
C PHE A 502 2.77 -16.36 1.17
N THR A 503 3.47 -17.10 2.03
CA THR A 503 3.13 -17.21 3.46
C THR A 503 3.42 -15.91 4.21
N VAL A 504 2.83 -15.74 5.40
CA VAL A 504 3.00 -14.55 6.25
C VAL A 504 4.47 -14.23 6.51
N GLY A 505 5.27 -15.24 6.83
CA GLY A 505 6.69 -15.09 7.15
C GLY A 505 7.53 -14.62 5.96
N ASN A 506 7.20 -15.05 4.75
CA ASN A 506 7.99 -14.74 3.54
C ASN A 506 7.48 -13.51 2.79
N PHE A 507 6.17 -13.38 2.63
CA PHE A 507 5.58 -12.36 1.75
C PHE A 507 5.58 -10.97 2.37
N ILE A 508 5.28 -10.88 3.67
CA ILE A 508 5.18 -9.62 4.41
C ILE A 508 6.22 -9.54 5.54
N ALA A 509 7.22 -10.43 5.54
CA ALA A 509 8.21 -10.57 6.61
C ALA A 509 7.58 -10.68 8.02
N GLY A 510 6.42 -11.33 8.15
CA GLY A 510 5.59 -11.27 9.36
C GLY A 510 6.32 -11.59 10.67
N ASN A 511 7.31 -12.48 10.63
CA ASN A 511 8.13 -12.83 11.80
C ASN A 511 8.91 -11.65 12.40
N SER A 512 9.19 -10.60 11.63
CA SER A 512 9.97 -9.45 12.11
C SER A 512 9.13 -8.42 12.87
N TRP A 513 7.80 -8.46 12.76
CA TRP A 513 6.95 -7.37 13.25
C TRP A 513 5.64 -7.84 13.90
N LEU A 514 5.01 -8.92 13.41
CA LEU A 514 3.76 -9.44 13.98
C LEU A 514 3.88 -9.93 15.43
N PRO A 515 5.01 -10.53 15.90
CA PRO A 515 5.13 -10.87 17.32
C PRO A 515 4.95 -9.69 18.27
N GLY A 516 5.30 -8.47 17.85
CA GLY A 516 5.04 -7.26 18.63
C GLY A 516 3.56 -6.83 18.65
N THR A 517 2.73 -7.41 17.79
CA THR A 517 1.29 -7.08 17.78
C THR A 517 0.49 -8.00 18.68
N ASN A 518 1.07 -9.08 19.20
CA ASN A 518 0.38 -10.15 19.94
C ASN A 518 -0.89 -10.72 19.26
N VAL A 519 -1.13 -10.37 17.99
CA VAL A 519 -2.16 -10.99 17.16
C VAL A 519 -1.65 -12.36 16.74
N PRO A 520 -2.48 -13.42 16.87
CA PRO A 520 -2.09 -14.74 16.45
C PRO A 520 -1.85 -14.78 14.94
N PHE A 521 -0.76 -15.43 14.52
CA PHE A 521 -0.48 -15.65 13.10
C PHE A 521 0.24 -16.98 12.89
N THR A 522 -0.02 -17.61 11.75
CA THR A 522 0.75 -18.76 11.27
C THR A 522 1.73 -18.26 10.21
N ALA A 523 3.04 -18.37 10.51
CA ALA A 523 4.09 -17.83 9.66
C ALA A 523 4.24 -18.58 8.32
N GLY A 524 4.07 -19.90 8.32
CA GLY A 524 4.25 -20.79 7.16
C GLY A 524 2.93 -21.38 6.64
N LEU A 525 3.04 -22.46 5.85
CA LEU A 525 1.89 -23.20 5.30
C LEU A 525 1.20 -24.08 6.32
#